data_AF-A0A6G0SC04-F1
#
_entry.id   AF-A0A6G0SC04-F1
#
_cell.length_a   1.000
_cell.length_b   1.000
_cell.length_c   1.000
_cell.angle_alpha   90.00
_cell.angle_beta   90.00
_cell.angle_gamma   90.00
#
_symmetry.space_group_name_H-M   'P 1'
#
loop_
_entity.id
_entity.type
_entity.pdbx_description
1 polymer ?
#
loop_
_entity_poly.entity_id
_entity_poly.type
_entity_poly.pdbx_seq_one_letter_code
_entity_poly.pdbx_strand_id
1 'polypeptide(L)'
;MERLRTAQRTRGRSAEVWGDWISGICDDAQCFDPLMRYQYFLAGLRNSEWKTVLSTTMVSSIQQAVTVLLYMNMHLPVEDDADFADEIASETPTEDMITLPMMQTLQQNQNMMLQQHELTRDLHSLE
;
A
#
# COMPACT_ATOMS: atom_id res chain seq x y z
N MET A 1 -23.22 1.35 5.53
CA MET A 1 -23.39 1.23 4.06
C MET A 1 -22.56 2.23 3.26
N GLU A 2 -22.45 3.50 3.65
CA GLU A 2 -21.62 4.48 2.93
C GLU A 2 -20.14 4.05 2.81
N ARG A 3 -19.57 3.51 3.90
CA ARG A 3 -18.21 2.93 3.93
C ARG A 3 -17.98 1.82 2.89
N LEU A 4 -19.01 1.04 2.52
CA LEU A 4 -18.89 -0.03 1.51
C LEU A 4 -18.93 0.52 0.08
N ARG A 5 -19.48 1.72 -0.13
CA ARG A 5 -19.58 2.32 -1.47
C ARG A 5 -18.30 3.01 -1.91
N THR A 6 -17.57 3.56 -0.96
CA THR A 6 -16.26 4.22 -1.18
C THR A 6 -15.09 3.31 -0.87
N ALA A 7 -15.37 2.12 -0.35
CA ALA A 7 -14.40 1.07 -0.07
C ALA A 7 -13.60 0.72 -1.33
N GLN A 8 -12.28 0.89 -1.25
CA GLN A 8 -11.35 0.43 -2.28
C GLN A 8 -10.20 -0.32 -1.60
N ARG A 9 -9.73 -1.41 -2.23
CA ARG A 9 -8.54 -2.12 -1.79
C ARG A 9 -7.33 -1.22 -2.04
N THR A 10 -6.57 -0.93 -0.98
CA THR A 10 -5.31 -0.17 -1.05
C THR A 10 -4.17 -1.04 -1.57
N ARG A 11 -3.10 -0.38 -2.04
CA ARG A 11 -1.86 -1.04 -2.45
C ARG A 11 -1.31 -1.95 -1.34
N GLY A 12 -0.74 -3.10 -1.70
CA GLY A 12 -0.15 -4.09 -0.80
C GLY A 12 -1.11 -4.90 0.08
N ARG A 13 -2.43 -4.63 0.08
CA ARG A 13 -3.41 -5.40 0.86
C ARG A 13 -3.78 -6.72 0.16
N SER A 14 -3.64 -7.86 0.83
CA SER A 14 -4.00 -9.16 0.25
C SER A 14 -5.52 -9.33 0.04
N ALA A 15 -5.89 -10.27 -0.84
CA ALA A 15 -7.30 -10.59 -1.12
C ALA A 15 -8.06 -11.10 0.13
N GLU A 16 -7.38 -11.83 1.01
CA GLU A 16 -7.94 -12.34 2.27
C GLU A 16 -8.27 -11.19 3.22
N VAL A 17 -7.30 -10.31 3.49
CA VAL A 17 -7.48 -9.15 4.37
C VAL A 17 -8.55 -8.21 3.82
N TRP A 18 -8.63 -8.06 2.49
CA TRP A 18 -9.71 -7.33 1.84
C TRP A 18 -11.08 -7.99 2.05
N GLY A 19 -11.17 -9.31 1.87
CA GLY A 19 -12.39 -10.09 2.06
C GLY A 19 -12.89 -10.05 3.51
N ASP A 20 -11.99 -10.16 4.48
CA ASP A 20 -12.32 -10.08 5.91
C ASP A 20 -12.81 -8.68 6.29
N TRP A 21 -12.17 -7.64 5.76
CA TRP A 21 -12.58 -6.25 6.02
C TRP A 21 -13.97 -5.95 5.46
N ILE A 22 -14.27 -6.39 4.22
CA ILE A 22 -15.62 -6.26 3.65
C ILE A 22 -16.63 -7.06 4.47
N SER A 23 -16.29 -8.29 4.86
CA SER A 23 -17.16 -9.15 5.67
C SER A 23 -17.50 -8.49 7.00
N GLY A 24 -16.51 -7.93 7.72
CA GLY A 24 -16.72 -7.23 8.97
C GLY A 24 -17.64 -6.01 8.83
N ILE A 25 -17.46 -5.19 7.79
CA ILE A 25 -18.37 -4.05 7.55
C ILE A 25 -19.79 -4.52 7.19
N CYS A 26 -19.92 -5.61 6.45
CA CYS A 26 -21.22 -6.20 6.14
C CYS A 26 -21.90 -6.78 7.39
N ASP A 27 -21.14 -7.40 8.30
CA ASP A 27 -21.63 -7.90 9.58
C ASP A 27 -22.12 -6.75 10.47
N ASP A 28 -21.34 -5.67 10.59
CA ASP A 28 -21.72 -4.44 11.31
C ASP A 28 -22.99 -3.81 10.72
N ALA A 29 -23.16 -3.90 9.40
CA ALA A 29 -24.32 -3.39 8.68
C ALA A 29 -25.51 -4.37 8.65
N GLN A 30 -25.39 -5.55 9.28
CA GLN A 30 -26.38 -6.63 9.24
C GLN A 30 -26.77 -7.06 7.81
N CYS A 31 -25.86 -6.91 6.84
CA CYS A 31 -26.06 -7.31 5.45
C CYS A 31 -25.53 -8.73 5.29
N PHE A 32 -26.38 -9.76 5.32
CA PHE A 32 -25.95 -11.17 5.28
C PHE A 32 -26.11 -11.85 3.92
N ASP A 33 -26.63 -11.14 2.91
CA ASP A 33 -26.81 -11.70 1.57
C ASP A 33 -25.45 -11.97 0.90
N PRO A 34 -25.12 -13.24 0.55
CA PRO A 34 -23.80 -13.60 0.03
C PRO A 34 -23.48 -12.91 -1.30
N LEU A 35 -24.48 -12.76 -2.16
CA LEU A 35 -24.31 -12.16 -3.48
C LEU A 35 -24.04 -10.65 -3.35
N MET A 36 -24.80 -9.97 -2.48
CA MET A 36 -24.62 -8.55 -2.19
C MET A 36 -23.25 -8.27 -1.57
N ARG A 37 -22.80 -9.12 -0.62
CA ARG A 37 -21.44 -9.07 -0.06
C ARG A 37 -20.37 -9.24 -1.15
N TYR A 38 -20.57 -10.21 -2.04
CA TYR A 38 -19.67 -10.43 -3.16
C TYR A 38 -19.62 -9.21 -4.11
N GLN A 39 -20.75 -8.56 -4.39
CA GLN A 39 -20.76 -7.34 -5.20
C GLN A 39 -19.97 -6.20 -4.54
N TYR A 40 -20.04 -6.03 -3.22
CA TYR A 40 -19.20 -5.05 -2.52
C TYR A 40 -17.71 -5.39 -2.59
N PHE A 41 -17.37 -6.67 -2.42
CA PHE A 41 -16.01 -7.14 -2.58
C PHE A 41 -15.46 -6.84 -3.98
N LEU A 42 -16.23 -7.16 -5.03
CA LEU A 42 -15.86 -6.94 -6.42
C LEU A 42 -15.76 -5.45 -6.75
N ALA A 43 -16.70 -4.63 -6.29
CA ALA A 43 -16.74 -3.20 -6.57
C ALA A 43 -15.47 -2.49 -6.09
N GLY A 44 -14.99 -2.82 -4.89
CA GLY A 44 -13.80 -2.18 -4.31
C GLY A 44 -12.46 -2.78 -4.75
N LEU A 45 -12.44 -3.80 -5.62
CA LEU A 45 -11.19 -4.21 -6.27
C LEU A 45 -10.75 -3.15 -7.29
N ARG A 46 -9.51 -2.68 -7.17
CA ARG A 46 -8.92 -1.75 -8.15
C ARG A 46 -8.34 -2.48 -9.37
N ASN A 47 -7.71 -3.64 -9.15
CA ASN A 47 -7.09 -4.43 -10.22
C ASN A 47 -8.14 -4.93 -11.22
N SER A 48 -8.01 -4.50 -12.49
CA SER A 48 -8.95 -4.80 -13.57
C SER A 48 -8.88 -6.25 -14.07
N GLU A 49 -7.70 -6.86 -14.05
CA GLU A 49 -7.48 -8.27 -14.40
C GLU A 49 -8.23 -9.19 -13.43
N TRP A 50 -8.14 -8.92 -12.13
CA TRP A 50 -8.82 -9.67 -11.08
C TRP A 50 -10.32 -9.59 -11.20
N LYS A 51 -10.84 -8.39 -11.45
CA LYS A 51 -12.26 -8.19 -11.74
C LYS A 51 -12.71 -9.04 -12.92
N THR A 52 -11.88 -9.14 -13.96
CA THR A 52 -12.16 -9.96 -15.15
C THR A 52 -12.15 -11.45 -14.82
N VAL A 53 -11.14 -11.94 -14.10
CA VAL A 53 -11.05 -13.35 -13.65
C VAL A 53 -12.26 -13.73 -12.80
N LEU A 54 -12.65 -12.89 -11.84
CA LEU A 54 -13.81 -13.13 -10.98
C LEU A 54 -15.14 -12.99 -11.71
N SER A 55 -15.22 -12.18 -12.76
CA SER A 55 -16.44 -12.05 -13.57
C SER A 55 -16.66 -13.26 -14.50
N THR A 56 -15.57 -13.93 -14.91
CA THR A 56 -15.65 -15.13 -15.77
C THR A 56 -15.75 -16.42 -14.96
N THR A 57 -15.21 -16.44 -13.75
CA THR A 57 -15.38 -17.55 -12.81
C THR A 57 -16.73 -17.38 -12.12
N MET A 58 -17.67 -18.31 -12.26
CA MET A 58 -19.03 -18.22 -11.68
C MET A 58 -19.03 -18.28 -10.13
N VAL A 59 -18.44 -17.27 -9.48
CA VAL A 59 -18.38 -17.11 -8.02
C VAL A 59 -19.53 -16.24 -7.52
N SER A 60 -20.01 -16.56 -6.33
CA SER A 60 -21.19 -15.90 -5.73
C SER A 60 -20.98 -15.50 -4.27
N SER A 61 -19.78 -15.72 -3.72
CA SER A 61 -19.42 -15.35 -2.35
C SER A 61 -17.98 -14.84 -2.26
N ILE A 62 -17.70 -14.08 -1.20
CA ILE A 62 -16.37 -13.56 -0.91
C ILE A 62 -15.36 -14.71 -0.76
N GLN A 63 -15.73 -15.76 -0.04
CA GLN A 63 -14.85 -16.91 0.21
C GLN A 63 -14.48 -17.65 -1.08
N GLN A 64 -15.44 -17.81 -2.00
CA GLN A 64 -15.17 -18.38 -3.32
C GLN A 64 -14.23 -17.49 -4.13
N ALA A 65 -14.47 -16.18 -4.15
CA ALA A 65 -13.64 -15.21 -4.86
C ALA A 65 -12.20 -15.21 -4.31
N VAL A 66 -12.02 -15.17 -2.99
CA VAL A 66 -10.70 -15.24 -2.34
C VAL A 66 -9.98 -16.55 -2.69
N THR A 67 -10.68 -17.69 -2.67
CA THR A 67 -10.09 -18.98 -3.04
C THR A 67 -9.58 -18.98 -4.48
N VAL A 68 -10.35 -18.43 -5.43
CA VAL A 68 -9.94 -18.32 -6.84
C VAL A 68 -8.71 -17.43 -6.98
N LEU A 69 -8.70 -16.26 -6.32
CA LEU A 69 -7.55 -15.35 -6.37
C LEU A 69 -6.29 -16.02 -5.80
N LEU A 70 -6.40 -16.71 -4.66
CA LEU A 70 -5.27 -17.44 -4.07
C LEU A 70 -4.76 -18.54 -4.99
N TYR A 71 -5.65 -19.30 -5.63
CA TYR A 71 -5.29 -20.36 -6.59
C TYR A 71 -4.53 -19.81 -7.80
N MET A 72 -4.88 -18.60 -8.27
CA MET A 72 -4.23 -17.94 -9.41
C MET A 72 -2.91 -17.24 -9.01
N ASN A 73 -2.36 -17.55 -7.84
CA ASN A 73 -1.18 -16.88 -7.26
C ASN A 73 -1.36 -15.36 -7.07
N MET A 74 -2.59 -14.89 -6.97
CA MET A 74 -2.96 -13.48 -6.81
C MET A 74 -3.10 -13.09 -5.32
N HIS A 75 -2.19 -13.55 -4.47
CA HIS A 75 -2.19 -13.23 -3.03
C HIS A 75 -1.73 -11.78 -2.76
N LEU A 76 -0.77 -11.32 -3.55
CA LEU A 76 -0.34 -9.94 -3.71
C LEU A 76 -0.34 -9.67 -5.23
N PRO A 77 -1.36 -8.99 -5.76
CA PRO A 77 -1.46 -8.74 -7.21
C PRO A 77 -0.22 -8.07 -7.74
N VAL A 78 0.01 -8.24 -9.04
CA VAL A 78 0.74 -7.21 -9.78
C VAL A 78 -0.10 -5.94 -9.72
N GLU A 79 0.42 -4.92 -9.05
CA GLU A 79 -0.24 -3.63 -8.89
C GLU A 79 0.20 -2.73 -10.03
N ASP A 80 -0.68 -2.54 -11.01
CA ASP A 80 -0.50 -1.56 -12.07
C ASP A 80 -0.71 -0.16 -11.49
N ASP A 81 0.28 0.72 -11.63
CA ASP A 81 0.20 2.09 -11.13
C ASP A 81 -1.01 2.85 -11.70
N ALA A 82 -1.50 2.49 -12.89
CA ALA A 82 -2.72 3.05 -13.47
C ALA A 82 -3.98 2.76 -12.63
N ASP A 83 -4.07 1.57 -12.02
CA ASP A 83 -5.19 1.16 -11.18
C ASP A 83 -5.16 1.85 -9.80
N PHE A 84 -4.04 2.51 -9.44
CA PHE A 84 -3.81 3.14 -8.13
C PHE A 84 -3.37 4.61 -8.21
N ALA A 85 -3.53 5.26 -9.37
CA ALA A 85 -3.05 6.63 -9.61
C ALA A 85 -3.51 7.64 -8.53
N ASP A 86 -4.73 7.50 -8.02
CA ASP A 86 -5.27 8.37 -6.95
C ASP A 86 -4.55 8.19 -5.60
N GLU A 87 -4.04 6.99 -5.31
CA GLU A 87 -3.26 6.70 -4.10
C GLU A 87 -1.84 7.26 -4.23
N ILE A 88 -1.21 7.09 -5.40
CA ILE A 88 0.11 7.64 -5.73
C ILE A 88 0.08 9.18 -5.68
N ALA A 89 -0.99 9.82 -6.17
CA ALA A 89 -1.14 11.27 -6.10
C ALA A 89 -1.35 11.79 -4.66
N SER A 90 -1.79 10.93 -3.75
CA SER A 90 -1.98 11.25 -2.33
C SER A 90 -0.74 11.01 -1.46
N GLU A 91 0.23 10.26 -1.98
CA GLU A 91 1.57 10.19 -1.41
C GLU A 91 2.25 11.55 -1.62
N THR A 92 2.16 12.40 -0.61
CA THR A 92 3.02 13.61 -0.54
C THR A 92 4.48 13.19 -0.74
N PRO A 93 5.33 14.00 -1.39
CA PRO A 93 6.75 13.70 -1.59
C PRO A 93 7.49 13.83 -0.25
N THR A 94 7.22 12.93 0.68
CA THR A 94 7.87 12.82 1.98
C THR A 94 9.27 12.25 1.82
N GLU A 95 9.52 11.45 0.78
CA GLU A 95 10.87 10.98 0.45
C GLU A 95 11.81 12.15 0.12
N ASP A 96 11.35 13.13 -0.68
CA ASP A 96 12.14 14.34 -0.97
C ASP A 96 12.31 15.24 0.28
N MET A 97 11.29 15.33 1.14
CA MET A 97 11.41 16.09 2.40
C MET A 97 12.37 15.46 3.42
N ILE A 98 12.62 14.14 3.37
CA ILE A 98 13.52 13.46 4.31
C ILE A 98 14.94 13.34 3.75
N THR A 99 15.08 13.14 2.44
CA THR A 99 16.39 12.98 1.78
C THR A 99 17.21 14.28 1.80
N LEU A 100 16.59 15.44 1.60
CA LEU A 100 17.27 16.74 1.60
C LEU A 100 17.91 17.10 2.96
N PRO A 101 17.18 17.04 4.10
CA PRO A 101 17.77 17.27 5.43
C PRO A 101 18.84 16.25 5.80
N MET A 102 18.67 14.99 5.38
CA MET A 102 19.62 13.92 5.69
C MET A 102 20.95 14.10 4.94
N MET A 103 20.89 14.51 3.67
CA MET A 103 22.06 14.91 2.88
C MET A 103 22.77 16.12 3.50
N GLN A 104 22.03 17.15 3.94
CA GLN A 104 22.62 18.31 4.63
C GLN A 104 23.32 17.91 5.93
N THR A 105 22.71 17.03 6.73
CA THR A 105 23.29 16.56 7.99
C THR A 105 24.57 15.76 7.76
N LEU A 106 24.58 14.88 6.75
CA LEU A 106 25.77 14.13 6.36
C LEU A 106 26.90 15.04 5.89
N GLN A 107 26.59 16.08 5.11
CA GLN A 107 27.57 17.05 4.65
C GLN A 107 28.13 17.90 5.80
N GLN A 108 27.28 18.32 6.74
CA GLN A 108 27.69 19.07 7.92
C GLN A 108 28.61 18.24 8.83
N ASN A 109 28.30 16.96 9.04
CA ASN A 109 29.14 16.06 9.84
C ASN A 109 30.51 15.83 9.20
N GLN A 110 30.58 15.70 7.87
CA GLN A 110 31.86 15.57 7.16
C GLN A 110 32.72 16.82 7.34
N ASN A 111 32.14 18.02 7.24
CA ASN A 111 32.86 19.27 7.45
C ASN A 111 33.38 19.41 8.89
N MET A 112 32.60 18.97 9.88
CA MET A 112 33.03 19.01 11.28
C MET A 112 34.18 18.04 11.57
N MET A 113 34.16 16.85 10.98
CA MET A 113 35.25 15.87 11.04
C MET A 113 36.55 16.41 10.43
N LEU A 114 36.46 17.04 9.26
CA LEU A 114 37.61 17.66 8.60
C LEU A 114 38.21 18.78 9.46
N GLN A 115 37.36 19.65 10.01
CA GLN A 115 37.80 20.74 10.87
C GLN A 115 38.46 20.23 12.17
N GLN A 116 37.94 19.16 12.77
CA GLN A 116 38.57 18.53 13.94
C GLN A 116 39.94 17.94 13.60
N HIS A 117 40.07 17.30 12.43
CA HIS A 117 41.34 16.74 11.98
C HIS A 117 42.39 17.84 11.68
N GLU A 118 41.99 18.95 11.07
CA GLU A 118 42.86 20.11 10.84
C GLU A 118 43.34 20.74 12.15
N LEU A 119 42.42 21.00 13.09
CA LEU A 119 42.77 21.54 14.40
C LEU A 119 43.71 20.63 15.19
N THR A 120 43.49 19.31 15.14
CA THR A 120 44.35 18.33 15.81
C THR A 120 45.75 18.28 15.19
N ARG A 121 45.84 18.39 13.86
CA ARG A 121 47.11 18.42 13.12
C ARG A 121 47.91 19.70 13.39
N ASP A 122 47.24 20.84 13.43
CA ASP A 122 47.87 22.13 13.71
C ASP A 122 48.38 22.19 15.16
N LEU A 123 47.64 21.63 16.10
CA LEU A 123 48.05 21.54 17.50
C LEU A 123 49.33 20.70 17.67
N HIS A 124 49.45 19.58 16.93
CA HIS A 124 50.66 18.74 16.91
C HIS A 124 51.84 19.37 16.13
N SER A 125 51.61 20.42 15.34
CA SER A 125 52.67 21.10 14.58
C SER A 125 53.31 22.27 15.35
N LEU A 126 52.79 22.58 16.54
CA LEU A 126 53.23 23.66 17.44
C LEU A 126 54.04 23.16 18.67
N GLU A 127 54.26 21.85 18.79
CA GLU A 127 55.21 21.20 19.71
C GLU A 127 56.53 20.86 18.98
#